data_AF-A0A433K184-F1
#
_entry.id   AF-A0A433K184-F1
#
_cell.length_a   1.000
_cell.length_b   1.000
_cell.length_c   1.000
_cell.angle_alpha   90.00
_cell.angle_beta   90.00
_cell.angle_gamma   90.00
#
_symmetry.space_group_name_H-M   'P 1'
#
loop_
_entity.id
_entity.type
_entity.pdbx_description
1 polymer ?
#
loop_
_entity_poly.entity_id
_entity_poly.type
_entity_poly.pdbx_seq_one_letter_code
_entity_poly.pdbx_strand_id
1 'polypeptide(L)' 'MSEVEEIAAAALYLASDDSAFITASDLAIDGGISGIHGDN' A
#
# COMPACT_ATOMS: atom_id res chain seq x y z
N MET A 1 1.46 13.75 0.72
CA MET A 1 0.69 13.72 -0.53
C MET A 1 1.12 12.45 -1.22
N SER A 2 0.21 11.51 -1.48
CA SER A 2 0.59 10.38 -2.32
C SER A 2 0.45 10.82 -3.79
N GLU A 3 1.51 10.68 -4.56
CA GLU A 3 1.48 10.97 -6.00
C GLU A 3 0.79 9.82 -6.74
N VAL A 4 0.23 10.10 -7.92
CA VAL A 4 -0.52 9.11 -8.70
C VAL A 4 0.37 7.89 -9.02
N GLU A 5 1.66 8.15 -9.21
CA GLU A 5 2.72 7.21 -9.49
C GLU A 5 2.92 6.18 -8.36
N GLU A 6 2.75 6.56 -7.10
CA GLU A 6 2.92 5.66 -5.96
C GLU A 6 1.76 4.65 -5.88
N ILE A 7 0.54 5.12 -6.12
CA ILE A 7 -0.64 4.24 -6.21
C ILE A 7 -0.54 3.31 -7.42
N ALA A 8 -0.11 3.84 -8.57
CA ALA A 8 0.09 3.04 -9.79
C ALA A 8 1.16 1.96 -9.60
N ALA A 9 2.26 2.26 -8.92
CA ALA A 9 3.31 1.29 -8.61
C ALA A 9 2.81 0.19 -7.66
N ALA A 10 2.03 0.54 -6.63
CA ALA A 10 1.42 -0.44 -5.73
C ALA A 10 0.42 -1.37 -6.44
N ALA A 11 -0.41 -0.80 -7.33
CA ALA A 11 -1.33 -1.57 -8.16
C ALA A 11 -0.59 -2.49 -9.13
N LEU A 12 0.50 -2.00 -9.76
CA LEU A 12 1.34 -2.80 -10.65
C LEU A 12 2.01 -3.96 -9.90
N TYR A 13 2.47 -3.73 -8.67
CA TYR A 13 3.02 -4.78 -7.81
C TYR A 13 1.98 -5.86 -7.51
N LEU A 14 0.76 -5.49 -7.09
CA LEU A 14 -0.31 -6.46 -6.80
C LEU A 14 -0.79 -7.23 -8.03
N ALA A 15 -0.54 -6.70 -9.23
CA ALA A 15 -0.86 -7.35 -10.50
C ALA A 15 0.28 -8.23 -11.03
N SER A 16 1.46 -8.23 -10.39
CA SER A 16 2.64 -8.96 -10.87
C SER A 16 2.78 -10.35 -10.22
N ASP A 17 3.65 -11.17 -10.78
CA ASP A 17 4.01 -12.48 -10.21
C ASP A 17 4.73 -12.35 -8.85
N ASP A 18 5.30 -11.17 -8.54
CA ASP A 18 6.00 -10.93 -7.28
C ASP A 18 5.04 -10.93 -6.07
N SER A 19 3.74 -10.75 -6.32
CA SER A 19 2.70 -10.82 -5.30
C SER A 19 1.87 -12.11 -5.37
N ALA A 20 2.34 -13.17 -6.04
CA ALA A 20 1.56 -14.39 -6.30
C ALA A 20 0.99 -15.10 -5.05
N PHE A 21 1.50 -14.79 -3.85
CA PHE A 21 1.02 -15.33 -2.59
C PHE A 21 0.26 -14.32 -1.71
N ILE A 22 0.12 -13.07 -2.16
CA ILE A 22 -0.64 -12.03 -1.45
C ILE A 22 -2.10 -12.14 -1.86
N THR A 23 -2.98 -12.36 -0.90
CA THR A 23 -4.42 -12.44 -1.13
C THR A 23 -5.17 -11.97 0.11
N ALA A 24 -6.37 -11.40 -0.09
CA ALA A 24 -7.22 -10.87 0.98
C ALA A 24 -6.54 -9.88 1.94
N SER A 25 -5.44 -9.27 1.51
CA SER A 25 -4.67 -8.28 2.27
C SER A 25 -4.95 -6.88 1.75
N ASP A 26 -5.12 -5.94 2.67
CA ASP A 26 -5.13 -4.51 2.36
C ASP A 26 -3.70 -3.96 2.34
N LEU A 27 -3.33 -3.27 1.27
CA LEU A 27 -2.04 -2.60 1.13
C LEU A 27 -2.23 -1.09 1.27
N ALA A 28 -1.90 -0.53 2.43
CA ALA A 28 -2.04 0.91 2.70
C ALA A 28 -0.88 1.71 2.09
N ILE A 29 -1.21 2.73 1.29
CA ILE A 29 -0.27 3.69 0.68
C ILE A 29 -0.64 5.09 1.15
N ASP A 30 -0.28 5.43 2.38
CA ASP A 30 -0.76 6.65 3.06
C ASP A 30 0.36 7.46 3.75
N GLY A 31 1.62 7.09 3.52
CA GLY A 31 2.77 7.73 4.17
C GLY A 31 2.90 7.44 5.68
N GLY A 32 2.24 6.40 6.19
CA GLY A 32 2.33 5.96 7.59
C GLY A 32 1.27 6.58 8.52
N ILE A 33 0.28 7.28 7.97
CA ILE A 33 -0.77 7.95 8.74
C ILE A 33 -1.66 6.94 9.48
N SER A 34 -1.92 5.78 8.92
CA SER A 34 -2.69 4.73 9.61
C SER A 34 -1.89 4.04 10.72
N GLY A 35 -0.56 4.16 10.72
CA GLY A 35 0.33 3.53 11.69
C GLY A 35 0.64 4.37 12.93
N ILE A 36 0.32 5.66 12.92
CA ILE A 36 0.46 6.52 14.09
C ILE A 36 -0.69 6.25 15.06
N HIS A 37 -0.38 5.55 16.16
CA HIS A 37 -1.25 5.47 17.32
C HIS A 37 -1.12 6.80 18.07
N GLY A 38 -2.18 7.60 18.12
CA GLY A 38 -2.21 8.83 18.91
C GLY A 38 -2.20 8.48 20.39
N ASP A 39 -1.03 8.43 21.00
CA ASP A 39 -0.88 8.45 22.44
C ASP A 39 -1.29 9.84 22.97
N ASN A 40 -2.25 9.83 23.90
CA ASN A 40 -2.75 10.99 24.63
C ASN A 40 -2.14 10.99 26.02
#